data_AF-A0A922ZUW5-F1
#
_entry.id   AF-A0A922ZUW5-F1
#
_cell.length_a   1.000
_cell.length_b   1.000
_cell.length_c   1.000
_cell.angle_alpha   90.00
_cell.angle_beta   90.00
_cell.angle_gamma   90.00
#
_symmetry.space_group_name_H-M   'P 1'
#
loop_
_entity.id
_entity.type
_entity.pdbx_description
1 polymer ?
#
loop_
_entity_poly.entity_id
_entity_poly.type
_entity_poly.pdbx_seq_one_letter_code
_entity_poly.pdbx_strand_id
1 'polypeptide(L)'
;MNNQQIPVGNFRLLILLLIGFIVAQFLSTVHIFFSNADFHNTLKAVHDAGYLAVPNMHVAQSLTDFSSAFNGGLFFSLTSGLCLTILAVFAAWIWHIPFHKNRSVLIILLLIWAASILMVNQNGFSSLITVYLILIPCTIFPVFGRLFPIHNRDSSWYAIFYHIALFILFSISIGYVSQIKAEKFLDIRDFLLLRNPTGNKLNAFYYDNSLYSANYFKSFSQQLIKTCDLNSIQDKHLRQKLSHIFKRFDYIPLPSSVQADLTLTIKQNSINFFHQKEDVLAVSVNDFLNSPKQWIKQFESITDRHAIFRMITMASLFFAGSVLLYSITFLFPLSLIRLFATPFTATILAALICVLILFITFKGSTGNAHYTLDKIATMLKSEDSTARIQALRYIVDHKMDITLFPEYETLIINGSTPERYWIAKSLSIQDTKNNREALLKLLNDKHFNVVCMALYSMGKLGKKGEIPIVLDIIKTSRNWYVQWYAYKALRNLGWQQEILN
;
A
#
# COMPACT_ATOMS: atom_id res chain seq x y z
N MET A 1 -27.61 11.48 -40.43
CA MET A 1 -27.44 10.91 -39.07
C MET A 1 -27.26 9.40 -39.21
N ASN A 2 -26.03 8.94 -39.44
CA ASN A 2 -25.73 7.52 -39.35
C ASN A 2 -25.61 7.17 -37.87
N ASN A 3 -26.43 6.22 -37.41
CA ASN A 3 -26.34 5.62 -36.08
C ASN A 3 -24.89 5.18 -35.83
N GLN A 4 -24.13 5.97 -35.08
CA GLN A 4 -22.90 5.52 -34.45
C GLN A 4 -23.31 4.51 -33.37
N GLN A 5 -23.57 3.28 -33.79
CA GLN A 5 -23.59 2.15 -32.87
C GLN A 5 -22.27 2.20 -32.12
N ILE A 6 -22.33 2.25 -30.79
CA ILE A 6 -21.18 2.04 -29.92
C ILE A 6 -20.43 0.82 -30.49
N PRO A 7 -19.14 0.94 -30.83
CA PRO A 7 -18.44 -0.15 -31.50
C PRO A 7 -18.54 -1.38 -30.62
N VAL A 8 -19.21 -2.41 -31.13
CA VAL A 8 -19.58 -3.65 -30.42
C VAL A 8 -18.36 -4.29 -29.72
N GLY A 9 -17.14 -4.03 -30.22
CA GLY A 9 -15.87 -4.42 -29.59
C GLY A 9 -15.60 -3.79 -28.22
N ASN A 10 -15.96 -2.52 -27.98
CA ASN A 10 -15.71 -1.84 -26.71
C ASN A 10 -16.55 -2.45 -25.58
N PHE A 11 -17.81 -2.78 -25.89
CA PHE A 11 -18.71 -3.41 -24.93
C PHE A 11 -18.26 -4.84 -24.56
N ARG A 12 -17.80 -5.62 -25.55
CA ARG A 12 -17.25 -6.97 -25.33
C ARG A 12 -15.98 -6.95 -24.47
N LEU A 13 -15.11 -5.96 -24.66
CA LEU A 13 -13.93 -5.77 -23.82
C LEU A 13 -14.31 -5.42 -22.37
N LEU A 14 -15.29 -4.54 -22.18
CA LEU A 14 -15.79 -4.19 -20.85
C LEU A 14 -16.35 -5.42 -20.12
N ILE A 15 -17.08 -6.29 -20.83
CA ILE A 15 -17.58 -7.56 -20.26
C ILE A 15 -16.41 -8.43 -19.78
N LEU A 16 -15.35 -8.59 -20.57
CA LEU A 16 -14.17 -9.37 -20.16
C LEU A 16 -13.49 -8.79 -18.93
N LEU A 17 -13.31 -7.47 -18.88
CA LEU A 17 -12.74 -6.80 -17.72
C LEU A 17 -13.61 -6.97 -16.48
N LEU A 18 -14.94 -6.88 -16.63
CA LEU A 18 -15.89 -7.07 -15.53
C LEU A 18 -15.88 -8.52 -15.01
N ILE A 19 -15.84 -9.52 -15.90
CA ILE A 19 -15.76 -10.93 -15.52
C ILE A 19 -14.46 -11.20 -14.75
N GLY A 20 -13.32 -10.73 -15.26
CA GLY A 20 -12.04 -10.89 -14.58
C GLY A 20 -12.01 -10.19 -13.22
N PHE A 21 -12.59 -8.98 -13.13
CA PHE A 21 -12.76 -8.27 -11.87
C PHE A 21 -13.63 -9.04 -10.86
N ILE A 22 -14.77 -9.59 -11.28
CA ILE A 22 -15.66 -10.38 -10.41
C ILE A 22 -14.92 -11.61 -9.87
N VAL A 23 -14.22 -12.34 -10.74
CA VAL A 23 -13.42 -13.51 -10.34
C VAL A 23 -12.33 -13.10 -9.34
N ALA A 24 -11.55 -12.06 -9.65
CA ALA A 24 -10.51 -11.54 -8.78
C ALA A 24 -11.06 -11.10 -7.41
N GLN A 25 -12.18 -10.38 -7.41
CA GLN A 25 -12.82 -9.87 -6.20
C GLN A 25 -13.36 -11.00 -5.32
N PHE A 26 -14.01 -12.01 -5.90
CA PHE A 26 -14.47 -13.18 -5.17
C PHE A 26 -13.30 -13.89 -4.49
N LEU A 27 -12.25 -14.19 -5.27
CA LEU A 27 -11.07 -14.91 -4.77
C LEU A 27 -10.34 -14.14 -3.67
N SER A 28 -10.16 -12.83 -3.83
CA SER A 28 -9.53 -12.01 -2.79
C SER A 28 -10.36 -11.88 -1.53
N THR A 29 -11.67 -11.74 -1.67
CA THR A 29 -12.57 -11.66 -0.51
C THR A 29 -12.44 -12.92 0.34
N VAL A 30 -12.46 -14.10 -0.28
CA VAL A 30 -12.32 -15.39 0.44
C VAL A 30 -10.97 -15.50 1.14
N HIS A 31 -9.86 -15.18 0.46
CA HIS A 31 -8.53 -15.31 1.05
C HIS A 31 -8.28 -14.31 2.19
N ILE A 32 -8.75 -13.07 2.02
CA ILE A 32 -8.64 -12.05 3.07
C ILE A 32 -9.50 -12.42 4.26
N PHE A 33 -10.69 -13.00 4.05
CA PHE A 33 -11.56 -13.42 5.15
C PHE A 33 -10.84 -14.41 6.09
N PHE A 34 -10.22 -15.46 5.54
CA PHE A 34 -9.43 -16.40 6.35
C PHE A 34 -8.19 -15.76 6.96
N SER A 35 -7.44 -14.97 6.19
CA SER A 35 -6.24 -14.30 6.71
C SER A 35 -6.53 -13.31 7.83
N ASN A 36 -7.65 -12.59 7.74
CA ASN A 36 -8.09 -11.68 8.78
C ASN A 36 -8.57 -12.42 10.03
N ALA A 37 -9.24 -13.56 9.87
CA ALA A 37 -9.64 -14.41 10.99
C ALA A 37 -8.41 -14.95 11.75
N ASP A 38 -7.38 -15.41 11.03
CA ASP A 38 -6.12 -15.83 11.63
C ASP A 38 -5.44 -14.68 12.38
N PHE A 39 -5.39 -13.49 11.77
CA PHE A 39 -4.81 -12.31 12.41
C PHE A 39 -5.59 -11.86 13.65
N HIS A 40 -6.92 -11.94 13.61
CA HIS A 40 -7.76 -11.69 14.77
C HIS A 40 -7.40 -12.64 15.92
N ASN A 41 -7.21 -13.92 15.64
CA ASN A 41 -6.81 -14.91 16.64
C ASN A 41 -5.43 -14.60 17.23
N THR A 42 -4.47 -14.18 16.40
CA THR A 42 -3.15 -13.72 16.86
C THR A 42 -3.26 -12.51 17.80
N LEU A 43 -4.04 -11.49 17.41
CA LEU A 43 -4.23 -10.30 18.23
C LEU A 43 -4.94 -10.62 19.55
N LYS A 44 -5.93 -11.50 19.50
CA LYS A 44 -6.63 -12.00 20.69
C LYS A 44 -5.67 -12.72 21.62
N ALA A 45 -4.82 -13.62 21.11
CA ALA A 45 -3.83 -14.31 21.92
C ALA A 45 -2.82 -13.36 22.58
N VAL A 46 -2.39 -12.31 21.86
CA VAL A 46 -1.52 -11.26 22.40
C VAL A 46 -2.24 -10.49 23.52
N HIS A 47 -3.50 -10.13 23.30
CA HIS A 47 -4.32 -9.44 24.30
C HIS A 47 -4.57 -10.29 25.55
N ASP A 48 -4.96 -11.56 25.37
CA ASP A 48 -5.25 -12.51 26.45
C ASP A 48 -3.98 -12.83 27.27
N ALA A 49 -2.79 -12.75 26.65
CA ALA A 49 -1.50 -12.84 27.33
C ALA A 49 -1.10 -11.55 28.08
N GLY A 50 -1.95 -10.51 28.06
CA GLY A 50 -1.76 -9.23 28.74
C GLY A 50 -0.87 -8.23 28.01
N TYR A 51 -0.47 -8.50 26.77
CA TYR A 51 0.34 -7.58 25.97
C TYR A 51 -0.53 -6.55 25.22
N LEU A 52 0.11 -5.48 24.74
CA LEU A 52 -0.57 -4.49 23.90
C LEU A 52 -0.78 -5.04 22.48
N ALA A 53 -2.01 -5.46 22.18
CA ALA A 53 -2.43 -5.79 20.83
C ALA A 53 -2.61 -4.53 19.97
N VAL A 54 -2.07 -4.54 18.75
CA VAL A 54 -2.19 -3.47 17.76
C VAL A 54 -2.50 -4.09 16.39
N PRO A 55 -3.69 -3.83 15.80
CA PRO A 55 -4.75 -2.99 16.36
C PRO A 55 -5.36 -3.54 17.66
N ASN A 56 -5.93 -2.65 18.47
CA ASN A 56 -6.64 -3.00 19.70
C ASN A 56 -7.88 -3.87 19.41
N MET A 57 -8.45 -4.47 20.44
CA MET A 57 -9.58 -5.39 20.26
C MET A 57 -10.86 -4.74 19.71
N HIS A 58 -11.04 -3.42 19.91
CA HIS A 58 -12.17 -2.69 19.30
C HIS A 58 -12.10 -2.67 17.78
N VAL A 59 -10.90 -2.52 17.22
CA VAL A 59 -10.67 -2.55 15.78
C VAL A 59 -10.48 -3.99 15.28
N ALA A 60 -9.83 -4.85 16.06
CA ALA A 60 -9.60 -6.24 15.68
C ALA A 60 -10.91 -7.02 15.46
N GLN A 61 -12.00 -6.65 16.13
CA GLN A 61 -13.32 -7.25 15.90
C GLN A 61 -13.79 -7.11 14.44
N SER A 62 -13.48 -6.01 13.75
CA SER A 62 -13.92 -5.84 12.36
C SER A 62 -13.18 -6.74 11.37
N LEU A 63 -12.07 -7.36 11.77
CA LEU A 63 -11.32 -8.31 10.93
C LEU A 63 -12.17 -9.51 10.54
N THR A 64 -13.07 -9.97 11.42
CA THR A 64 -13.91 -11.15 11.19
C THR A 64 -15.13 -10.85 10.31
N ASP A 65 -15.38 -9.59 9.98
CA ASP A 65 -16.53 -9.20 9.18
C ASP A 65 -16.30 -9.51 7.69
N PHE A 66 -17.31 -10.09 7.05
CA PHE A 66 -17.26 -10.34 5.61
C PHE A 66 -17.11 -9.05 4.78
N SER A 67 -17.74 -7.94 5.21
CA SER A 67 -17.61 -6.65 4.55
C SER A 67 -16.17 -6.12 4.57
N SER A 68 -15.45 -6.35 5.67
CA SER A 68 -14.04 -5.98 5.79
C SER A 68 -13.17 -6.78 4.83
N ALA A 69 -13.44 -8.08 4.71
CA ALA A 69 -12.77 -8.93 3.73
C ALA A 69 -13.08 -8.51 2.28
N PHE A 70 -14.33 -8.17 1.98
CA PHE A 70 -14.73 -7.66 0.67
C PHE A 70 -14.02 -6.35 0.32
N ASN A 71 -14.00 -5.39 1.25
CA ASN A 71 -13.35 -4.10 1.05
C ASN A 71 -11.83 -4.24 0.93
N GLY A 72 -11.22 -5.11 1.74
CA GLY A 72 -9.81 -5.47 1.58
C GLY A 72 -9.55 -6.11 0.20
N GLY A 73 -10.50 -6.91 -0.30
CA GLY A 73 -10.40 -7.60 -1.58
C GLY A 73 -10.29 -6.65 -2.77
N LEU A 74 -10.92 -5.47 -2.67
CA LEU A 74 -10.85 -4.43 -3.70
C LEU A 74 -9.42 -4.01 -4.02
N PHE A 75 -8.53 -4.02 -3.03
CA PHE A 75 -7.13 -3.67 -3.27
C PHE A 75 -6.47 -4.64 -4.26
N PHE A 76 -6.62 -5.96 -4.07
CA PHE A 76 -6.00 -6.95 -4.95
C PHE A 76 -6.74 -7.07 -6.29
N SER A 77 -8.08 -6.97 -6.30
CA SER A 77 -8.85 -7.05 -7.54
C SER A 77 -8.60 -5.86 -8.46
N LEU A 78 -8.43 -4.65 -7.93
CA LEU A 78 -8.08 -3.44 -8.70
C LEU A 78 -6.60 -3.34 -9.06
N THR A 79 -5.72 -4.15 -8.45
CA THR A 79 -4.28 -4.15 -8.75
C THR A 79 -3.89 -5.40 -9.55
N SER A 80 -3.42 -6.45 -8.87
CA SER A 80 -2.94 -7.69 -9.51
C SER A 80 -4.05 -8.41 -10.28
N GLY A 81 -5.29 -8.39 -9.80
CA GLY A 81 -6.44 -9.00 -10.47
C GLY A 81 -6.76 -8.34 -11.82
N LEU A 82 -6.89 -7.01 -11.84
CA LEU A 82 -7.14 -6.24 -13.04
C LEU A 82 -5.97 -6.34 -14.03
N CYS A 83 -4.73 -6.22 -13.54
CA CYS A 83 -3.52 -6.40 -14.34
C CYS A 83 -3.51 -7.77 -15.04
N LEU A 84 -3.72 -8.85 -14.28
CA LEU A 84 -3.76 -10.20 -14.82
C LEU A 84 -4.92 -10.40 -15.79
N THR A 85 -6.08 -9.78 -15.54
CA THR A 85 -7.22 -9.80 -16.47
C THR A 85 -6.85 -9.15 -17.80
N ILE A 86 -6.22 -7.97 -17.78
CA ILE A 86 -5.76 -7.27 -18.99
C ILE A 86 -4.75 -8.13 -19.75
N LEU A 87 -3.77 -8.73 -19.04
CA LEU A 87 -2.77 -9.62 -19.65
C LEU A 87 -3.39 -10.89 -20.23
N ALA A 88 -4.39 -11.48 -19.56
CA ALA A 88 -5.10 -12.66 -20.06
C ALA A 88 -5.91 -12.33 -21.31
N VAL A 89 -6.60 -11.17 -21.34
CA VAL A 89 -7.30 -10.69 -22.53
C VAL A 89 -6.32 -10.46 -23.67
N PHE A 90 -5.16 -9.84 -23.40
CA PHE A 90 -4.14 -9.58 -24.40
C PHE A 90 -3.52 -10.88 -24.96
N ALA A 91 -3.23 -11.86 -24.10
CA ALA A 91 -2.73 -13.17 -24.51
C ALA A 91 -3.77 -13.95 -25.34
N ALA A 92 -5.04 -13.93 -24.92
CA ALA A 92 -6.14 -14.51 -25.69
C ALA A 92 -6.30 -13.82 -27.05
N TRP A 93 -6.17 -12.48 -27.09
CA TRP A 93 -6.18 -11.70 -28.33
C TRP A 93 -5.03 -12.11 -29.26
N ILE A 94 -3.78 -12.18 -28.78
CA ILE A 94 -2.60 -12.62 -29.56
C ILE A 94 -2.83 -14.00 -30.17
N TRP A 95 -3.27 -14.96 -29.36
CA TRP A 95 -3.48 -16.32 -29.84
C TRP A 95 -4.63 -16.41 -30.85
N HIS A 96 -5.74 -15.72 -30.59
CA HIS A 96 -6.98 -15.88 -31.35
C HIS A 96 -7.01 -15.06 -32.64
N ILE A 97 -6.43 -13.85 -32.65
CA ILE A 97 -6.55 -12.89 -33.77
C ILE A 97 -5.32 -12.93 -34.70
N PRO A 98 -4.12 -12.43 -34.32
CA PRO A 98 -2.98 -12.37 -35.24
C PRO A 98 -2.37 -13.75 -35.54
N PHE A 99 -2.41 -14.71 -34.61
CA PHE A 99 -1.84 -16.04 -34.81
C PHE A 99 -2.86 -17.13 -35.13
N HIS A 100 -4.12 -16.78 -35.40
CA HIS A 100 -5.14 -17.70 -35.92
C HIS A 100 -5.24 -19.04 -35.16
N LYS A 101 -5.19 -19.01 -33.82
CA LYS A 101 -5.20 -20.19 -32.94
C LYS A 101 -4.05 -21.18 -33.19
N ASN A 102 -2.90 -20.70 -33.67
CA ASN A 102 -1.72 -21.53 -33.90
C ASN A 102 -1.30 -22.26 -32.62
N ARG A 103 -1.06 -23.57 -32.74
CA ARG A 103 -0.70 -24.47 -31.63
C ARG A 103 0.65 -24.11 -31.01
N SER A 104 1.64 -23.73 -31.81
CA SER A 104 2.97 -23.36 -31.32
C SER A 104 2.92 -22.10 -30.44
N VAL A 105 2.13 -21.09 -30.85
CA VAL A 105 1.92 -19.88 -30.04
C VAL A 105 1.21 -20.21 -28.73
N LEU A 106 0.21 -21.10 -28.77
CA LEU A 106 -0.46 -21.57 -27.54
C LEU A 106 0.53 -22.24 -26.59
N ILE A 107 1.40 -23.12 -27.10
CA ILE A 107 2.42 -23.81 -26.30
C ILE A 107 3.35 -22.80 -25.64
N ILE A 108 3.82 -21.78 -26.36
CA ILE A 108 4.67 -20.72 -25.80
C ILE A 108 3.93 -19.97 -24.67
N LEU A 109 2.67 -19.59 -24.89
CA LEU A 109 1.86 -18.92 -23.86
C LEU A 109 1.67 -19.81 -22.62
N LEU A 110 1.41 -21.10 -22.80
CA LEU A 110 1.28 -22.07 -21.71
C LEU A 110 2.60 -22.26 -20.94
N LEU A 111 3.75 -22.24 -21.63
CA LEU A 111 5.07 -22.31 -20.98
C LEU A 111 5.35 -21.05 -20.14
N ILE A 112 5.07 -19.86 -20.67
CA ILE A 112 5.18 -18.60 -19.92
C ILE A 112 4.26 -18.62 -18.68
N TRP A 113 3.04 -19.14 -18.85
CA TRP A 113 2.08 -19.26 -17.77
C TRP A 113 2.52 -20.24 -16.68
N ALA A 114 3.00 -21.43 -17.07
CA ALA A 114 3.55 -22.41 -16.13
C ALA A 114 4.78 -21.86 -15.40
N ALA A 115 5.69 -21.20 -16.11
CA ALA A 115 6.85 -20.53 -15.51
C ALA A 115 6.43 -19.45 -14.49
N SER A 116 5.35 -18.70 -14.78
CA SER A 116 4.81 -17.69 -13.85
C SER A 116 4.29 -18.31 -12.55
N ILE A 117 3.60 -19.46 -12.63
CA ILE A 117 3.11 -20.20 -11.45
C ILE A 117 4.28 -20.73 -10.62
N LEU A 118 5.32 -21.28 -11.26
CA LEU A 118 6.52 -21.74 -10.57
C LEU A 118 7.25 -20.57 -9.88
N MET A 119 7.42 -19.45 -10.59
CA MET A 119 8.10 -18.27 -10.07
C MET A 119 7.43 -17.72 -8.81
N VAL A 120 6.11 -17.54 -8.80
CA VAL A 120 5.42 -16.96 -7.62
C VAL A 120 5.43 -17.87 -6.38
N ASN A 121 5.77 -19.15 -6.54
CA ASN A 121 5.84 -20.14 -5.47
C ASN A 121 7.28 -20.57 -5.11
N GLN A 122 8.31 -19.91 -5.64
CA GLN A 122 9.71 -20.32 -5.43
C GLN A 122 10.14 -20.25 -3.94
N ASN A 123 9.53 -19.35 -3.15
CA ASN A 123 9.80 -19.20 -1.72
C ASN A 123 8.75 -19.90 -0.85
N GLY A 124 7.98 -20.83 -1.41
CA GLY A 124 6.84 -21.47 -0.77
C GLY A 124 5.50 -21.07 -1.37
N PHE A 125 4.45 -21.78 -0.99
CA PHE A 125 3.13 -21.64 -1.62
C PHE A 125 2.45 -20.30 -1.26
N SER A 126 2.16 -19.50 -2.28
CA SER A 126 1.41 -18.24 -2.17
C SER A 126 0.01 -18.42 -2.77
N SER A 127 -0.97 -18.66 -1.91
CA SER A 127 -2.31 -19.14 -2.30
C SER A 127 -3.05 -18.21 -3.25
N LEU A 128 -3.23 -16.94 -2.88
CA LEU A 128 -4.06 -16.00 -3.65
C LEU A 128 -3.54 -15.78 -5.07
N ILE A 129 -2.25 -15.48 -5.23
CA ILE A 129 -1.67 -15.22 -6.56
C ILE A 129 -1.65 -16.46 -7.43
N THR A 130 -1.45 -17.64 -6.84
CA THR A 130 -1.50 -18.91 -7.58
C THR A 130 -2.90 -19.16 -8.11
N VAL A 131 -3.91 -18.98 -7.26
CA VAL A 131 -5.32 -19.15 -7.67
C VAL A 131 -5.74 -18.08 -8.69
N TYR A 132 -5.24 -16.85 -8.57
CA TYR A 132 -5.39 -15.81 -9.59
C TYR A 132 -4.83 -16.24 -10.94
N LEU A 133 -3.57 -16.67 -10.97
CA LEU A 133 -2.89 -17.14 -12.17
C LEU A 133 -3.62 -18.32 -12.80
N ILE A 134 -4.31 -19.16 -12.02
CA ILE A 134 -5.07 -20.28 -12.57
C ILE A 134 -6.44 -19.81 -13.08
N LEU A 135 -7.27 -19.24 -12.21
CA LEU A 135 -8.70 -19.05 -12.49
C LEU A 135 -8.98 -17.86 -13.42
N ILE A 136 -8.21 -16.78 -13.37
CA ILE A 136 -8.45 -15.62 -14.24
C ILE A 136 -8.17 -15.98 -15.71
N PRO A 137 -7.00 -16.51 -16.11
CA PRO A 137 -6.79 -16.96 -17.49
C PRO A 137 -7.78 -18.05 -17.94
N CYS A 138 -8.05 -19.06 -17.09
CA CYS A 138 -8.99 -20.13 -17.42
C CYS A 138 -10.43 -19.64 -17.66
N THR A 139 -10.84 -18.53 -17.05
CA THR A 139 -12.16 -17.92 -17.29
C THR A 139 -12.13 -16.99 -18.50
N ILE A 140 -11.08 -16.19 -18.66
CA ILE A 140 -10.98 -15.19 -19.74
C ILE A 140 -10.79 -15.82 -21.12
N PHE A 141 -9.92 -16.83 -21.28
CA PHE A 141 -9.61 -17.41 -22.59
C PHE A 141 -10.85 -17.99 -23.31
N PRO A 142 -11.70 -18.83 -22.66
CA PRO A 142 -12.91 -19.34 -23.30
C PRO A 142 -13.95 -18.25 -23.60
N VAL A 143 -14.13 -17.30 -22.68
CA VAL A 143 -15.10 -16.20 -22.87
C VAL A 143 -14.66 -15.29 -24.01
N PHE A 144 -13.36 -15.00 -24.13
CA PHE A 144 -12.80 -14.24 -25.24
C PHE A 144 -13.16 -14.88 -26.58
N GLY A 145 -12.93 -16.20 -26.72
CA GLY A 145 -13.24 -16.93 -27.95
C GLY A 145 -14.73 -16.92 -28.33
N ARG A 146 -15.63 -16.85 -27.34
CA ARG A 146 -17.08 -16.70 -27.56
C ARG A 146 -17.47 -15.29 -27.98
N LEU A 147 -16.87 -14.27 -27.36
CA LEU A 147 -17.19 -12.87 -27.64
C LEU A 147 -16.54 -12.35 -28.94
N PHE A 148 -15.40 -12.90 -29.35
CA PHE A 148 -14.65 -12.48 -30.55
C PHE A 148 -14.50 -13.64 -31.54
N PRO A 149 -15.59 -14.10 -32.19
CA PRO A 149 -15.51 -15.16 -33.19
C PRO A 149 -14.68 -14.72 -34.41
N ILE A 150 -13.99 -15.69 -35.04
CA ILE A 150 -13.01 -15.52 -36.14
C ILE A 150 -13.60 -14.79 -37.37
N HIS A 151 -14.92 -14.66 -37.48
CA HIS A 151 -15.62 -14.06 -38.61
C HIS A 151 -15.62 -12.53 -38.61
N ASN A 152 -15.38 -11.85 -37.48
CA ASN A 152 -15.20 -10.39 -37.43
C ASN A 152 -13.74 -10.03 -37.77
N ARG A 153 -13.43 -9.99 -39.07
CA ARG A 153 -12.08 -9.83 -39.63
C ARG A 153 -11.75 -8.41 -40.11
N ASP A 154 -12.30 -7.37 -39.49
CA ASP A 154 -11.93 -6.01 -39.86
C ASP A 154 -10.56 -5.66 -39.26
N SER A 155 -9.55 -5.87 -40.11
CA SER A 155 -8.13 -5.66 -39.86
C SER A 155 -7.84 -4.18 -39.60
N SER A 156 -7.59 -3.85 -38.33
CA SER A 156 -6.76 -2.69 -37.97
C SER A 156 -5.79 -3.05 -36.84
N TRP A 157 -5.13 -4.21 -36.94
CA TRP A 157 -4.07 -4.58 -35.99
C TRP A 157 -2.97 -3.50 -35.90
N TYR A 158 -2.74 -2.75 -36.98
CA TYR A 158 -1.92 -1.54 -37.00
C TYR A 158 -2.43 -0.41 -36.07
N ALA A 159 -3.74 -0.23 -35.91
CA ALA A 159 -4.30 0.75 -34.98
C ALA A 159 -4.09 0.34 -33.53
N ILE A 160 -4.21 -0.95 -33.21
CA ILE A 160 -3.89 -1.50 -31.89
C ILE A 160 -2.39 -1.32 -31.61
N PHE A 161 -1.53 -1.64 -32.58
CA PHE A 161 -0.08 -1.42 -32.46
C PHE A 161 0.25 0.05 -32.17
N TYR A 162 -0.39 1.00 -32.88
CA TYR A 162 -0.24 2.42 -32.62
C TYR A 162 -0.64 2.81 -31.19
N HIS A 163 -1.77 2.32 -30.69
CA HIS A 163 -2.19 2.59 -29.32
C HIS A 163 -1.29 1.94 -28.27
N ILE A 164 -0.74 0.76 -28.53
CA ILE A 164 0.27 0.12 -27.67
C ILE A 164 1.54 0.97 -27.65
N ALA A 165 2.04 1.41 -28.80
CA ALA A 165 3.22 2.26 -28.89
C ALA A 165 3.02 3.59 -28.15
N LEU A 166 1.86 4.25 -28.35
CA LEU A 166 1.50 5.47 -27.62
C LEU A 166 1.41 5.25 -26.12
N PHE A 167 0.81 4.14 -25.69
CA PHE A 167 0.74 3.77 -24.27
C PHE A 167 2.13 3.53 -23.67
N ILE A 168 3.03 2.86 -24.39
CA ILE A 168 4.41 2.64 -23.94
C ILE A 168 5.14 3.97 -23.79
N LEU A 169 5.05 4.86 -24.79
CA LEU A 169 5.65 6.20 -24.73
C LEU A 169 5.11 7.02 -23.55
N PHE A 170 3.78 6.98 -23.35
CA PHE A 170 3.11 7.62 -22.22
C PHE A 170 3.58 7.06 -20.87
N SER A 171 3.68 5.74 -20.75
CA SER A 171 4.14 5.05 -19.53
C SER A 171 5.60 5.38 -19.22
N ILE A 172 6.47 5.46 -20.24
CA ILE A 172 7.87 5.88 -20.08
C ILE A 172 7.94 7.34 -19.59
N SER A 173 7.11 8.22 -20.14
CA SER A 173 7.06 9.63 -19.72
C SER A 173 6.63 9.76 -18.25
N ILE A 174 5.60 9.02 -17.81
CA ILE A 174 5.21 8.96 -16.40
C ILE A 174 6.32 8.36 -15.56
N GLY A 175 6.96 7.28 -16.01
CA GLY A 175 8.08 6.64 -15.31
C GLY A 175 9.24 7.60 -15.05
N TYR A 176 9.65 8.36 -16.07
CA TYR A 176 10.69 9.39 -15.95
C TYR A 176 10.30 10.48 -14.95
N VAL A 177 9.05 10.92 -15.02
CA VAL A 177 8.48 11.89 -14.08
C VAL A 177 8.31 11.28 -12.68
N SER A 178 8.09 9.98 -12.52
CA SER A 178 7.90 9.33 -11.22
C SER A 178 9.20 9.18 -10.41
N GLN A 179 10.37 9.40 -11.02
CA GLN A 179 11.64 9.57 -10.29
C GLN A 179 11.67 10.85 -9.43
N ILE A 180 10.63 11.68 -9.53
CA ILE A 180 10.42 12.83 -8.67
C ILE A 180 10.26 12.41 -7.21
N LYS A 181 10.87 13.19 -6.30
CA LYS A 181 10.80 13.04 -4.84
C LYS A 181 9.38 12.71 -4.34
N ALA A 182 9.28 11.86 -3.31
CA ALA A 182 8.03 11.42 -2.67
C ALA A 182 7.06 12.58 -2.32
N GLU A 183 7.61 13.77 -2.14
CA GLU A 183 6.89 15.02 -1.96
C GLU A 183 5.90 15.39 -3.07
N LYS A 184 6.20 15.20 -4.37
CA LYS A 184 5.22 15.56 -5.42
C LYS A 184 4.06 14.57 -5.51
N PHE A 185 4.26 13.33 -5.05
CA PHE A 185 3.14 12.41 -4.85
C PHE A 185 2.17 12.93 -3.78
N LEU A 186 2.69 13.52 -2.70
CA LEU A 186 1.85 14.15 -1.67
C LEU A 186 1.07 15.33 -2.26
N ASP A 187 1.66 16.13 -3.14
CA ASP A 187 0.95 17.25 -3.79
C ASP A 187 -0.21 16.76 -4.66
N ILE A 188 0.02 15.75 -5.50
CA ILE A 188 -1.02 15.15 -6.34
C ILE A 188 -2.12 14.55 -5.47
N ARG A 189 -1.75 13.79 -4.44
CA ARG A 189 -2.69 13.20 -3.49
C ARG A 189 -3.51 14.29 -2.80
N ASP A 190 -2.88 15.33 -2.28
CA ASP A 190 -3.56 16.36 -1.50
C ASP A 190 -4.49 17.20 -2.39
N PHE A 191 -4.05 17.52 -3.61
CA PHE A 191 -4.86 18.20 -4.61
C PHE A 191 -6.10 17.38 -4.99
N LEU A 192 -5.93 16.11 -5.33
CA LEU A 192 -7.02 15.25 -5.78
C LEU A 192 -7.93 14.76 -4.65
N LEU A 193 -7.36 14.46 -3.48
CA LEU A 193 -8.05 13.79 -2.40
C LEU A 193 -8.38 14.68 -1.21
N LEU A 194 -7.53 15.62 -0.80
CA LEU A 194 -7.75 16.36 0.45
C LEU A 194 -8.44 17.72 0.27
N ARG A 195 -8.51 18.25 -0.96
CA ARG A 195 -9.16 19.54 -1.25
C ARG A 195 -10.66 19.49 -1.48
N ASN A 196 -11.23 18.32 -1.76
CA ASN A 196 -12.66 18.18 -2.05
C ASN A 196 -13.32 17.05 -1.23
N PRO A 197 -14.63 17.13 -0.93
CA PRO A 197 -15.31 16.16 -0.07
C PRO A 197 -15.28 14.72 -0.60
N THR A 198 -15.41 14.53 -1.92
CA THR A 198 -15.43 13.21 -2.55
C THR A 198 -14.08 12.51 -2.44
N GLY A 199 -13.01 13.24 -2.75
CA GLY A 199 -11.64 12.78 -2.57
C GLY A 199 -11.35 12.45 -1.12
N ASN A 200 -11.88 13.24 -0.18
CA ASN A 200 -11.65 13.01 1.25
C ASN A 200 -12.31 11.70 1.70
N LYS A 201 -13.55 11.45 1.26
CA LYS A 201 -14.24 10.18 1.48
C LYS A 201 -13.49 8.99 0.87
N LEU A 202 -12.93 9.14 -0.33
CA LEU A 202 -12.12 8.09 -0.96
C LEU A 202 -10.83 7.81 -0.18
N ASN A 203 -10.17 8.86 0.29
CA ASN A 203 -9.00 8.75 1.15
C ASN A 203 -9.33 8.06 2.48
N ALA A 204 -10.43 8.46 3.13
CA ALA A 204 -10.92 7.80 4.34
C ALA A 204 -11.21 6.31 4.07
N PHE A 205 -11.96 5.98 3.02
CA PHE A 205 -12.24 4.60 2.64
C PHE A 205 -10.97 3.75 2.46
N TYR A 206 -9.96 4.28 1.76
CA TYR A 206 -8.68 3.59 1.59
C TYR A 206 -7.97 3.33 2.93
N TYR A 207 -7.85 4.36 3.77
CA TYR A 207 -7.16 4.23 5.05
C TYR A 207 -7.97 3.42 6.07
N ASP A 208 -9.30 3.42 6.04
CA ASP A 208 -10.14 2.61 6.93
C ASP A 208 -10.06 1.11 6.60
N ASN A 209 -9.86 0.76 5.31
CA ASN A 209 -9.87 -0.64 4.85
C ASN A 209 -8.48 -1.22 4.54
N SER A 210 -7.43 -0.41 4.60
CA SER A 210 -6.07 -0.86 4.26
C SER A 210 -5.49 -1.85 5.28
N LEU A 211 -6.03 -1.93 6.50
CA LEU A 211 -5.69 -2.98 7.47
C LEU A 211 -5.91 -4.38 6.88
N TYR A 212 -7.08 -4.60 6.28
CA TYR A 212 -7.59 -5.90 5.86
C TYR A 212 -6.73 -6.52 4.75
N SER A 213 -6.35 -5.71 3.76
CA SER A 213 -5.48 -6.18 2.68
C SER A 213 -4.01 -6.24 3.11
N ALA A 214 -3.55 -5.28 3.93
CA ALA A 214 -2.14 -5.18 4.28
C ALA A 214 -1.65 -6.38 5.10
N ASN A 215 -2.48 -6.97 5.97
CA ASN A 215 -2.02 -8.08 6.77
C ASN A 215 -1.68 -9.33 5.93
N TYR A 216 -2.47 -9.64 4.90
CA TYR A 216 -2.32 -10.86 4.10
C TYR A 216 -0.92 -11.06 3.51
N PHE A 217 -0.29 -9.99 3.01
CA PHE A 217 0.93 -10.09 2.20
C PHE A 217 2.13 -9.32 2.76
N LYS A 218 2.00 -8.68 3.93
CA LYS A 218 3.12 -8.07 4.67
C LYS A 218 4.17 -9.13 4.99
N SER A 219 5.45 -8.77 4.85
CA SER A 219 6.52 -9.59 5.42
C SER A 219 6.55 -9.44 6.95
N PHE A 220 7.15 -10.39 7.65
CA PHE A 220 7.38 -10.28 9.10
C PHE A 220 8.12 -8.99 9.47
N SER A 221 9.08 -8.57 8.66
CA SER A 221 9.80 -7.30 8.86
C SER A 221 8.91 -6.05 8.79
N GLN A 222 7.71 -6.15 8.19
CA GLN A 222 6.73 -5.06 8.06
C GLN A 222 5.58 -5.15 9.08
N GLN A 223 5.44 -6.27 9.79
CA GLN A 223 4.43 -6.45 10.83
C GLN A 223 4.83 -5.70 12.11
N LEU A 224 3.84 -5.13 12.80
CA LEU A 224 4.07 -4.43 14.07
C LEU A 224 4.25 -5.38 15.25
N ILE A 225 3.54 -6.51 15.21
CA ILE A 225 3.52 -7.51 16.26
C ILE A 225 3.70 -8.86 15.60
N LYS A 226 4.62 -9.63 16.17
CA LYS A 226 4.92 -11.02 15.82
C LYS A 226 4.86 -11.84 17.08
N THR A 227 4.68 -13.14 16.96
CA THR A 227 4.54 -14.04 18.11
C THR A 227 5.68 -15.04 18.15
N CYS A 228 6.13 -15.39 19.35
CA CYS A 228 7.11 -16.46 19.52
C CYS A 228 6.77 -17.43 20.66
N ASP A 229 7.17 -18.68 20.49
CA ASP A 229 7.14 -19.69 21.55
C ASP A 229 8.56 -19.97 22.03
N LEU A 230 8.78 -19.71 23.32
CA LEU A 230 10.05 -19.91 24.03
C LEU A 230 9.94 -21.00 25.12
N ASN A 231 8.79 -21.66 25.25
CA ASN A 231 8.50 -22.55 26.38
C ASN A 231 9.25 -23.89 26.31
N SER A 232 9.63 -24.31 25.10
CA SER A 232 10.47 -25.50 24.87
C SER A 232 11.91 -25.33 25.39
N ILE A 233 12.29 -24.13 25.83
CA ILE A 233 13.62 -23.83 26.37
C ILE A 233 13.64 -24.14 27.87
N GLN A 234 14.39 -25.18 28.26
CA GLN A 234 14.51 -25.62 29.65
C GLN A 234 15.33 -24.66 30.52
N ASP A 235 16.39 -24.05 29.98
CA ASP A 235 17.21 -23.07 30.70
C ASP A 235 16.43 -21.76 30.92
N LYS A 236 16.06 -21.51 32.19
CA LYS A 236 15.29 -20.33 32.60
C LYS A 236 16.03 -19.02 32.34
N HIS A 237 17.34 -18.97 32.54
CA HIS A 237 18.13 -17.75 32.35
C HIS A 237 18.27 -17.41 30.86
N LEU A 238 18.58 -18.42 30.04
CA LEU A 238 18.61 -18.25 28.60
C LEU A 238 17.24 -17.85 28.04
N ARG A 239 16.16 -18.49 28.51
CA ARG A 239 14.79 -18.14 28.11
C ARG A 239 14.43 -16.69 28.42
N GLN A 240 14.79 -16.18 29.60
CA GLN A 240 14.59 -14.77 29.96
C GLN A 240 15.40 -13.83 29.07
N LYS A 241 16.67 -14.15 28.81
CA LYS A 241 17.54 -13.36 27.93
C LYS A 241 16.98 -13.29 26.51
N LEU A 242 16.54 -14.42 25.97
CA LEU A 242 15.91 -14.49 24.65
C LEU A 242 14.59 -13.72 24.62
N SER A 243 13.73 -13.86 25.64
CA SER A 243 12.49 -13.10 25.76
C SER A 243 12.72 -11.58 25.63
N HIS A 244 13.73 -11.06 26.33
CA HIS A 244 14.10 -9.64 26.25
C HIS A 244 14.60 -9.24 24.85
N ILE A 245 15.42 -10.07 24.22
CA ILE A 245 15.91 -9.83 22.85
C ILE A 245 14.72 -9.78 21.88
N PHE A 246 13.86 -10.80 21.89
CA PHE A 246 12.74 -10.92 20.95
C PHE A 246 11.71 -9.78 21.10
N LYS A 247 11.41 -9.33 22.33
CA LYS A 247 10.53 -8.16 22.57
C LYS A 247 11.07 -6.87 21.97
N ARG A 248 12.40 -6.70 21.88
CA ARG A 248 13.03 -5.55 21.20
C ARG A 248 12.77 -5.56 19.68
N PHE A 249 12.55 -6.74 19.10
CA PHE A 249 12.22 -6.95 17.69
C PHE A 249 10.72 -7.22 17.45
N ASP A 250 9.88 -6.89 18.44
CA ASP A 250 8.42 -7.01 18.40
C ASP A 250 7.89 -8.46 18.28
N TYR A 251 8.71 -9.44 18.68
CA TYR A 251 8.27 -10.82 18.89
C TYR A 251 7.80 -10.98 20.34
N ILE A 252 6.50 -11.23 20.50
CA ILE A 252 5.80 -11.37 21.77
C ILE A 252 5.78 -12.84 22.17
N PRO A 253 6.37 -13.20 23.33
CA PRO A 253 6.31 -14.56 23.84
C PRO A 253 4.87 -14.92 24.24
N LEU A 254 4.34 -15.99 23.64
CA LEU A 254 3.02 -16.54 23.96
C LEU A 254 3.11 -17.92 24.64
N PRO A 255 2.04 -18.37 25.31
CA PRO A 255 1.92 -19.74 25.80
C PRO A 255 1.91 -20.75 24.63
N SER A 256 2.42 -21.97 24.86
CA SER A 256 2.49 -23.04 23.83
C SER A 256 1.15 -23.53 23.30
N SER A 257 0.02 -23.13 23.92
CA SER A 257 -1.32 -23.45 23.43
C SER A 257 -1.69 -22.70 22.15
N VAL A 258 -0.93 -21.66 21.78
CA VAL A 258 -1.18 -20.84 20.60
C VAL A 258 -0.10 -21.12 19.55
N GLN A 259 -0.51 -21.26 18.29
CA GLN A 259 0.43 -21.37 17.18
C GLN A 259 1.13 -20.02 16.98
N ALA A 260 2.40 -19.94 17.36
CA ALA A 260 3.23 -18.75 17.18
C ALA A 260 3.87 -18.69 15.79
N ASP A 261 4.25 -17.49 15.36
CA ASP A 261 4.96 -17.25 14.10
C ASP A 261 6.36 -17.87 14.10
N LEU A 262 7.02 -17.84 15.27
CA LEU A 262 8.35 -18.38 15.51
C LEU A 262 8.34 -19.31 16.72
N THR A 263 8.75 -20.56 16.56
CA THR A 263 9.01 -21.47 17.68
C THR A 263 10.51 -21.71 17.81
N LEU A 264 11.05 -21.56 19.02
CA LEU A 264 12.44 -21.85 19.31
C LEU A 264 12.59 -23.16 20.07
N THR A 265 13.51 -23.99 19.62
CA THR A 265 13.95 -25.17 20.35
C THR A 265 15.47 -25.17 20.47
N ILE A 266 16.00 -25.78 21.53
CA ILE A 266 17.44 -25.94 21.70
C ILE A 266 17.81 -27.40 21.45
N LYS A 267 18.76 -27.62 20.54
CA LYS A 267 19.36 -28.92 20.26
C LYS A 267 20.87 -28.76 20.22
N GLN A 268 21.63 -29.57 20.95
CA GLN A 268 23.10 -29.62 20.83
C GLN A 268 23.81 -28.24 20.81
N ASN A 269 23.40 -27.31 21.71
CA ASN A 269 23.92 -25.94 21.79
C ASN A 269 23.62 -25.01 20.58
N SER A 270 22.67 -25.40 19.72
CA SER A 270 22.06 -24.55 18.71
C SER A 270 20.62 -24.18 19.06
N ILE A 271 20.23 -22.96 18.69
CA ILE A 271 18.86 -22.47 18.65
C ILE A 271 18.32 -22.78 17.25
N ASN A 272 17.28 -23.60 17.18
CA ASN A 272 16.58 -23.92 15.96
C ASN A 272 15.29 -23.12 15.87
N PHE A 273 15.11 -22.43 14.75
CA PHE A 273 13.98 -21.57 14.43
C PHE A 273 13.00 -22.37 13.59
N PHE A 274 11.78 -22.52 14.09
CA PHE A 274 10.70 -23.19 13.40
C PHE A 274 9.62 -22.19 12.98
N HIS A 275 9.07 -22.39 11.79
CA HIS A 275 7.89 -21.70 11.29
C HIS A 275 6.87 -22.74 10.80
N GLN A 276 5.64 -22.71 11.32
CA GLN A 276 4.59 -23.69 10.95
C GLN A 276 5.05 -25.17 11.05
N LYS A 277 5.89 -25.49 12.05
CA LYS A 277 6.51 -26.82 12.30
C LYS A 277 7.61 -27.23 11.30
N GLU A 278 7.99 -26.36 10.37
CA GLU A 278 9.13 -26.56 9.47
C GLU A 278 10.41 -25.99 10.11
N ASP A 279 11.53 -26.71 10.01
CA ASP A 279 12.84 -26.22 10.46
C ASP A 279 13.38 -25.23 9.41
N VAL A 280 13.64 -23.99 9.83
CA VAL A 280 14.01 -22.89 8.91
C VAL A 280 15.49 -22.55 9.03
N LEU A 281 16.00 -22.48 10.25
CA LEU A 281 17.34 -21.96 10.53
C LEU A 281 17.84 -22.54 11.87
N ALA A 282 19.09 -23.00 11.89
CA ALA A 282 19.80 -23.38 13.11
C ALA A 282 21.04 -22.50 13.29
N VAL A 283 21.25 -21.98 14.49
CA VAL A 283 22.37 -21.10 14.84
C VAL A 283 22.89 -21.42 16.23
N SER A 284 24.20 -21.32 16.48
CA SER A 284 24.73 -21.52 17.83
C SER A 284 24.17 -20.46 18.79
N VAL A 285 24.03 -20.80 20.07
CA VAL A 285 23.56 -19.85 21.09
C VAL A 285 24.45 -18.59 21.13
N ASN A 286 25.77 -18.77 21.04
CA ASN A 286 26.73 -17.65 21.09
C ASN A 286 26.61 -16.74 19.86
N ASP A 287 26.53 -17.31 18.66
CA ASP A 287 26.41 -16.51 17.43
C ASP A 287 25.10 -15.73 17.38
N PHE A 288 24.01 -16.32 17.88
CA PHE A 288 22.73 -15.63 18.00
C PHE A 288 22.82 -14.46 18.98
N LEU A 289 23.40 -14.69 20.17
CA LEU A 289 23.49 -13.66 21.20
C LEU A 289 24.40 -12.49 20.80
N ASN A 290 25.43 -12.74 19.99
CA ASN A 290 26.32 -11.71 19.46
C ASN A 290 25.65 -10.85 18.39
N SER A 291 24.84 -11.45 17.51
CA SER A 291 24.25 -10.77 16.34
C SER A 291 22.75 -11.07 16.14
N PRO A 292 21.87 -10.82 17.13
CA PRO A 292 20.47 -11.29 17.09
C PRO A 292 19.69 -10.69 15.91
N LYS A 293 19.96 -9.43 15.57
CA LYS A 293 19.33 -8.72 14.45
C LYS A 293 19.58 -9.41 13.11
N GLN A 294 20.77 -9.95 12.89
CA GLN A 294 21.14 -10.61 11.64
C GLN A 294 20.31 -11.88 11.45
N TRP A 295 20.27 -12.73 12.48
CA TRP A 295 19.58 -14.02 12.43
C TRP A 295 18.07 -13.87 12.38
N ILE A 296 17.50 -12.89 13.11
CA ILE A 296 16.07 -12.57 12.98
C ILE A 296 15.74 -12.11 11.56
N LYS A 297 16.55 -11.23 10.96
CA LYS A 297 16.34 -10.81 9.57
C LYS A 297 16.46 -11.96 8.58
N GLN A 298 17.39 -12.89 8.81
CA GLN A 298 17.55 -14.06 7.96
C GLN A 298 16.33 -14.98 8.06
N PHE A 299 15.83 -15.25 9.27
CA PHE A 299 14.59 -15.98 9.49
C PHE A 299 13.41 -15.30 8.78
N GLU A 300 13.23 -14.00 8.96
CA GLU A 300 12.16 -13.22 8.32
C GLU A 300 12.26 -13.23 6.79
N SER A 301 13.47 -13.31 6.22
CA SER A 301 13.68 -13.36 4.77
C SER A 301 13.39 -14.74 4.17
N ILE A 302 13.76 -15.81 4.87
CA ILE A 302 13.54 -17.19 4.38
C ILE A 302 12.06 -17.56 4.45
N THR A 303 11.33 -17.06 5.44
CA THR A 303 9.90 -17.33 5.65
C THR A 303 8.96 -16.47 4.78
N ASP A 304 9.51 -15.57 3.95
CA ASP A 304 8.73 -14.61 3.16
C ASP A 304 8.19 -15.21 1.86
N ARG A 305 7.07 -15.94 1.98
CA ARG A 305 6.37 -16.58 0.85
C ARG A 305 5.73 -15.57 -0.12
N HIS A 306 5.53 -14.32 0.29
CA HIS A 306 4.79 -13.31 -0.48
C HIS A 306 5.67 -12.26 -1.16
N ALA A 307 7.00 -12.38 -1.12
CA ALA A 307 7.93 -11.40 -1.68
C ALA A 307 7.64 -11.07 -3.16
N ILE A 308 7.50 -12.09 -3.99
CA ILE A 308 7.21 -11.92 -5.42
C ILE A 308 5.79 -11.41 -5.63
N PHE A 309 4.83 -11.86 -4.81
CA PHE A 309 3.47 -11.35 -4.90
C PHE A 309 3.38 -9.86 -4.56
N ARG A 310 4.13 -9.38 -3.56
CA ARG A 310 4.27 -7.94 -3.27
C ARG A 310 4.87 -7.18 -4.45
N MET A 311 5.93 -7.72 -5.06
CA MET A 311 6.56 -7.12 -6.24
C MET A 311 5.58 -7.03 -7.42
N ILE A 312 4.87 -8.12 -7.73
CA ILE A 312 3.85 -8.16 -8.79
C ILE A 312 2.71 -7.18 -8.49
N THR A 313 2.24 -7.11 -7.25
CA THR A 313 1.16 -6.20 -6.85
C THR A 313 1.59 -4.75 -7.02
N MET A 314 2.84 -4.41 -6.63
CA MET A 314 3.40 -3.08 -6.84
C MET A 314 3.55 -2.75 -8.33
N ALA A 315 4.11 -3.66 -9.13
CA ALA A 315 4.22 -3.50 -10.58
C ALA A 315 2.85 -3.35 -11.24
N SER A 316 1.86 -4.12 -10.77
CA SER A 316 0.47 -4.06 -11.24
C SER A 316 -0.19 -2.73 -10.89
N LEU A 317 0.11 -2.14 -9.74
CA LEU A 317 -0.38 -0.81 -9.38
C LEU A 317 0.15 0.26 -10.35
N PHE A 318 1.44 0.22 -10.70
CA PHE A 318 2.01 1.12 -11.71
C PHE A 318 1.43 0.88 -13.10
N PHE A 319 1.30 -0.38 -13.51
CA PHE A 319 0.75 -0.74 -14.82
C PHE A 319 -0.73 -0.36 -14.94
N ALA A 320 -1.59 -0.84 -14.04
CA ALA A 320 -3.02 -0.54 -14.03
C ALA A 320 -3.28 0.96 -13.82
N GLY A 321 -2.49 1.62 -12.95
CA GLY A 321 -2.53 3.07 -12.78
C GLY A 321 -2.20 3.82 -14.08
N SER A 322 -1.16 3.38 -14.81
CA SER A 322 -0.81 3.96 -16.11
C SER A 322 -1.90 3.72 -17.16
N VAL A 323 -2.49 2.51 -17.20
CA VAL A 323 -3.60 2.20 -18.10
C VAL A 323 -4.81 3.07 -17.79
N LEU A 324 -5.16 3.24 -16.52
CA LEU A 324 -6.27 4.07 -16.08
C LEU A 324 -6.02 5.54 -16.45
N LEU A 325 -4.83 6.06 -16.15
CA LEU A 325 -4.49 7.44 -16.46
C LEU A 325 -4.52 7.68 -17.97
N TYR A 326 -3.90 6.81 -18.77
CA TYR A 326 -3.97 6.86 -20.25
C TYR A 326 -5.41 6.81 -20.75
N SER A 327 -6.24 5.96 -20.14
CA SER A 327 -7.65 5.83 -20.51
C SER A 327 -8.41 7.13 -20.25
N ILE A 328 -8.18 7.79 -19.11
CA ILE A 328 -8.84 9.04 -18.73
C ILE A 328 -8.30 10.23 -19.53
N THR A 329 -6.98 10.35 -19.70
CA THR A 329 -6.35 11.54 -20.28
C THR A 329 -6.26 11.50 -21.80
N PHE A 330 -6.32 10.32 -22.41
CA PHE A 330 -6.22 10.16 -23.86
C PHE A 330 -7.42 9.44 -24.47
N LEU A 331 -7.74 8.20 -24.05
CA LEU A 331 -8.79 7.42 -24.71
C LEU A 331 -10.20 8.00 -24.55
N PHE A 332 -10.51 8.56 -23.38
CA PHE A 332 -11.80 9.19 -23.11
C PHE A 332 -11.99 10.48 -23.94
N PRO A 333 -11.06 11.47 -23.92
CA PRO A 333 -11.11 12.61 -24.83
C PRO A 333 -11.17 12.20 -26.30
N LEU A 334 -10.36 11.21 -26.71
CA LEU A 334 -10.39 10.67 -28.08
C LEU A 334 -11.79 10.18 -28.45
N SER A 335 -12.44 9.45 -27.56
CA SER A 335 -13.80 8.91 -27.78
C SER A 335 -14.84 10.01 -27.90
N LEU A 336 -14.75 11.06 -27.07
CA LEU A 336 -15.66 12.22 -27.13
C LEU A 336 -15.45 13.04 -28.40
N ILE A 337 -14.19 13.33 -28.76
CA ILE A 337 -13.88 14.16 -29.93
C ILE A 337 -14.21 13.42 -31.23
N ARG A 338 -14.09 12.09 -31.25
CA ARG A 338 -14.54 11.25 -32.38
C ARG A 338 -16.04 11.34 -32.70
N LEU A 339 -16.86 11.88 -31.79
CA LEU A 339 -18.27 12.15 -32.09
C LEU A 339 -18.44 13.31 -33.09
N PHE A 340 -17.43 14.19 -33.19
CA PHE A 340 -17.53 15.45 -33.94
C PHE A 340 -16.40 15.67 -34.97
N ALA A 341 -15.30 14.93 -34.87
CA ALA A 341 -14.09 15.13 -35.68
C ALA A 341 -13.61 13.85 -36.37
N THR A 342 -12.81 14.02 -37.43
CA THR A 342 -12.20 12.89 -38.16
C THR A 342 -11.21 12.13 -37.28
N PRO A 343 -10.91 10.83 -37.54
CA PRO A 343 -10.01 10.04 -36.69
C PRO A 343 -8.64 10.68 -36.45
N PHE A 344 -8.07 11.32 -37.48
CA PHE A 344 -6.76 12.00 -37.40
C PHE A 344 -6.83 13.23 -36.49
N THR A 345 -7.80 14.12 -36.73
CA THR A 345 -7.99 15.34 -35.93
C THR A 345 -8.34 15.03 -34.48
N ALA A 346 -9.19 14.03 -34.25
CA ALA A 346 -9.52 13.56 -32.91
C ALA A 346 -8.29 13.03 -32.14
N THR A 347 -7.39 12.32 -32.84
CA THR A 347 -6.15 11.80 -32.25
C THR A 347 -5.21 12.93 -31.85
N ILE A 348 -5.01 13.93 -32.71
CA ILE A 348 -4.18 15.10 -32.40
C ILE A 348 -4.74 15.88 -31.21
N LEU A 349 -6.04 16.19 -31.22
CA LEU A 349 -6.67 16.95 -30.14
C LEU A 349 -6.62 16.19 -28.81
N ALA A 350 -6.88 14.88 -28.80
CA ALA A 350 -6.75 14.05 -27.60
C ALA A 350 -5.30 13.99 -27.09
N ALA A 351 -4.32 13.92 -27.99
CA ALA A 351 -2.91 13.97 -27.62
C ALA A 351 -2.53 15.31 -26.98
N LEU A 352 -2.98 16.43 -27.55
CA LEU A 352 -2.75 17.77 -26.99
C LEU A 352 -3.39 17.93 -25.60
N ILE A 353 -4.61 17.45 -25.42
CA ILE A 353 -5.28 17.43 -24.10
C ILE A 353 -4.48 16.60 -23.10
N CYS A 354 -4.06 15.40 -23.50
CA CYS A 354 -3.26 14.51 -22.66
C CYS A 354 -1.95 15.19 -22.22
N VAL A 355 -1.21 15.79 -23.15
CA VAL A 355 0.03 16.53 -22.85
C VAL A 355 -0.23 17.72 -21.93
N LEU A 356 -1.32 18.47 -22.16
CA LEU A 356 -1.70 19.60 -21.30
C LEU A 356 -2.02 19.16 -19.87
N ILE A 357 -2.79 18.06 -19.71
CA ILE A 357 -3.12 17.51 -18.38
C ILE A 357 -1.84 17.04 -17.67
N LEU A 358 -0.97 16.32 -18.36
CA LEU A 358 0.32 15.90 -17.80
C LEU A 358 1.17 17.11 -17.41
N PHE A 359 1.25 18.13 -18.26
CA PHE A 359 1.99 19.35 -17.97
C PHE A 359 1.44 20.05 -16.73
N ILE A 360 0.12 20.20 -16.58
CA ILE A 360 -0.50 20.82 -15.39
C ILE A 360 -0.24 19.99 -14.13
N THR A 361 -0.41 18.66 -14.21
CA THR A 361 -0.26 17.74 -13.07
C THR A 361 1.19 17.65 -12.60
N PHE A 362 2.15 17.78 -13.53
CA PHE A 362 3.57 17.65 -13.27
C PHE A 362 4.35 18.96 -13.35
N LYS A 363 3.68 20.12 -13.44
CA LYS A 363 4.29 21.45 -13.32
C LYS A 363 4.87 21.59 -11.92
N GLY A 364 6.13 21.21 -11.77
CA GLY A 364 6.81 21.22 -10.49
C GLY A 364 7.15 22.62 -10.03
N SER A 365 6.87 22.89 -8.74
CA SER A 365 7.65 23.84 -7.95
C SER A 365 9.12 23.43 -8.03
N THR A 366 9.98 24.33 -8.49
CA THR A 366 11.40 24.13 -8.66
C THR A 366 12.05 23.89 -7.30
N GLY A 367 12.63 22.71 -7.12
CA GLY A 367 13.22 22.25 -5.85
C GLY A 367 14.53 22.92 -5.43
N ASN A 368 14.81 24.13 -5.94
CA ASN A 368 15.98 24.96 -5.62
C ASN A 368 15.57 26.40 -5.26
N ALA A 369 14.28 26.66 -5.01
CA ALA A 369 13.87 27.99 -4.59
C ALA A 369 14.34 28.26 -3.16
N HIS A 370 15.30 29.17 -3.00
CA HIS A 370 15.68 29.68 -1.69
C HIS A 370 14.65 30.73 -1.26
N TYR A 371 13.96 30.51 -0.15
CA TYR A 371 13.00 31.47 0.39
C TYR A 371 13.62 32.21 1.57
N THR A 372 13.56 33.55 1.52
CA THR A 372 13.88 34.40 2.67
C THR A 372 12.78 34.28 3.73
N LEU A 373 13.10 34.63 4.98
CA LEU A 373 12.12 34.61 6.08
C LEU A 373 10.88 35.45 5.75
N ASP A 374 11.05 36.65 5.19
CA ASP A 374 9.93 37.52 4.79
C ASP A 374 9.04 36.88 3.73
N LYS A 375 9.64 36.15 2.78
CA LYS A 375 8.90 35.45 1.75
C LYS A 375 8.08 34.30 2.34
N ILE A 376 8.65 33.55 3.27
CA ILE A 376 7.94 32.48 3.99
C ILE A 376 6.76 33.07 4.78
N ALA A 377 6.99 34.14 5.54
CA ALA A 377 5.94 34.83 6.28
C ALA A 377 4.83 35.35 5.35
N THR A 378 5.18 35.95 4.22
CA THR A 378 4.22 36.42 3.21
C THR A 378 3.41 35.27 2.62
N MET A 379 4.05 34.14 2.32
CA MET A 379 3.37 32.95 1.82
C MET A 379 2.42 32.35 2.85
N LEU A 380 2.79 32.34 4.13
CA LEU A 380 1.94 31.86 5.23
C LEU A 380 0.72 32.77 5.47
N LYS A 381 0.84 34.07 5.22
CA LYS A 381 -0.27 35.04 5.26
C LYS A 381 -1.17 35.00 4.02
N SER A 382 -0.74 34.35 2.94
CA SER A 382 -1.49 34.32 1.68
C SER A 382 -2.84 33.64 1.85
N GLU A 383 -3.86 34.10 1.11
CA GLU A 383 -5.15 33.40 1.01
C GLU A 383 -5.03 32.06 0.25
N ASP A 384 -4.01 31.90 -0.60
CA ASP A 384 -3.75 30.66 -1.33
C ASP A 384 -3.16 29.58 -0.43
N SER A 385 -3.95 28.53 -0.19
CA SER A 385 -3.53 27.35 0.56
C SER A 385 -2.33 26.64 -0.07
N THR A 386 -2.16 26.72 -1.39
CA THR A 386 -1.00 26.12 -2.07
C THR A 386 0.29 26.83 -1.67
N ALA A 387 0.29 28.17 -1.66
CA ALA A 387 1.42 28.96 -1.17
C ALA A 387 1.75 28.66 0.30
N ARG A 388 0.73 28.59 1.17
CA ARG A 388 0.93 28.24 2.59
C ARG A 388 1.53 26.84 2.76
N ILE A 389 1.03 25.83 2.05
CA ILE A 389 1.57 24.45 2.10
C ILE A 389 3.02 24.42 1.60
N GLN A 390 3.36 25.13 0.54
CA GLN A 390 4.73 25.22 0.04
C GLN A 390 5.67 25.84 1.08
N ALA A 391 5.24 26.88 1.79
CA ALA A 391 6.01 27.50 2.87
C ALA A 391 6.22 26.53 4.05
N LEU A 392 5.16 25.87 4.52
CA LEU A 392 5.25 24.89 5.62
C LEU A 392 6.16 23.71 5.27
N ARG A 393 6.13 23.24 4.03
CA ARG A 393 7.05 22.21 3.54
C ARG A 393 8.49 22.69 3.55
N TYR A 394 8.73 23.89 3.03
CA TYR A 394 10.06 24.49 3.03
C TYR A 394 10.64 24.57 4.45
N ILE A 395 9.82 24.98 5.43
CA ILE A 395 10.18 24.98 6.86
C ILE A 395 10.59 23.58 7.34
N VAL A 396 9.81 22.55 7.02
CA VAL A 396 10.13 21.17 7.42
C VAL A 396 11.41 20.65 6.77
N ASP A 397 11.57 20.87 5.47
CA ASP A 397 12.70 20.34 4.69
C ASP A 397 14.03 21.01 5.10
N HIS A 398 13.97 22.29 5.46
CA HIS A 398 15.13 23.06 5.94
C HIS A 398 15.28 23.07 7.47
N LYS A 399 14.45 22.29 8.18
CA LYS A 399 14.45 22.19 9.65
C LYS A 399 14.38 23.56 10.35
N MET A 400 13.55 24.45 9.82
CA MET A 400 13.33 25.78 10.41
C MET A 400 12.35 25.70 11.57
N ASP A 401 12.50 26.61 12.53
CA ASP A 401 11.55 26.73 13.63
C ASP A 401 10.26 27.41 13.16
N ILE A 402 9.14 26.70 13.29
CA ILE A 402 7.83 27.21 12.89
C ILE A 402 7.37 28.37 13.77
N THR A 403 7.88 28.49 15.00
CA THR A 403 7.48 29.58 15.91
C THR A 403 8.02 30.95 15.49
N LEU A 404 8.92 31.00 14.49
CA LEU A 404 9.33 32.25 13.84
C LEU A 404 8.21 32.90 13.02
N PHE A 405 7.12 32.18 12.75
CA PHE A 405 6.03 32.60 11.87
C PHE A 405 4.69 32.54 12.60
N PRO A 406 4.27 33.61 13.31
CA PRO A 406 3.08 33.61 14.18
C PRO A 406 1.79 33.11 13.51
N GLU A 407 1.70 33.17 12.18
CA GLU A 407 0.60 32.65 11.38
C GLU A 407 0.30 31.18 11.68
N TYR A 408 1.30 30.38 12.07
CA TYR A 408 1.10 28.97 12.39
C TYR A 408 0.07 28.74 13.49
N GLU A 409 -0.04 29.66 14.46
CA GLU A 409 -1.01 29.56 15.56
C GLU A 409 -2.46 29.64 15.08
N THR A 410 -2.70 30.36 13.99
CA THR A 410 -4.02 30.43 13.36
C THR A 410 -4.25 29.21 12.47
N LEU A 411 -3.24 28.82 11.70
CA LEU A 411 -3.31 27.72 10.74
C LEU A 411 -3.42 26.35 11.41
N ILE A 412 -2.89 26.18 12.63
CA ILE A 412 -3.01 24.94 13.40
C ILE A 412 -4.47 24.66 13.80
N ILE A 413 -5.34 25.68 13.86
CA ILE A 413 -6.76 25.55 14.20
C ILE A 413 -7.61 25.60 12.92
N ASN A 414 -7.42 26.65 12.11
CA ASN A 414 -8.31 27.00 11.00
C ASN A 414 -7.77 26.58 9.62
N GLY A 415 -6.52 26.12 9.55
CA GLY A 415 -5.91 25.69 8.30
C GLY A 415 -6.60 24.45 7.73
N SER A 416 -6.38 24.21 6.44
CA SER A 416 -6.73 22.97 5.75
C SER A 416 -6.00 21.76 6.37
N THR A 417 -6.51 20.55 6.10
CA THR A 417 -5.87 19.31 6.58
C THR A 417 -4.38 19.22 6.20
N PRO A 418 -3.97 19.54 4.95
CA PRO A 418 -2.56 19.60 4.60
C PRO A 418 -1.72 20.54 5.47
N GLU A 419 -2.22 21.75 5.70
CA GLU A 419 -1.51 22.75 6.51
C GLU A 419 -1.33 22.27 7.95
N ARG A 420 -2.40 21.76 8.57
CA ARG A 420 -2.35 21.27 9.95
C ARG A 420 -1.39 20.10 10.13
N TYR A 421 -1.34 19.15 9.19
CA TYR A 421 -0.39 18.03 9.32
C TYR A 421 1.06 18.47 9.05
N TRP A 422 1.32 19.41 8.13
CA TRP A 422 2.67 19.94 7.91
C TRP A 422 3.16 20.74 9.12
N ILE A 423 2.28 21.50 9.77
CA ILE A 423 2.54 22.13 11.08
C ILE A 423 2.84 21.05 12.12
N ALA A 424 2.01 20.00 12.23
CA ALA A 424 2.27 18.89 13.15
C ALA A 424 3.69 18.32 12.98
N LYS A 425 4.14 18.17 11.72
CA LYS A 425 5.47 17.67 11.38
C LYS A 425 6.59 18.65 11.75
N SER A 426 6.40 19.96 11.55
CA SER A 426 7.40 20.99 11.87
C SER A 426 7.63 21.16 13.37
N LEU A 427 6.61 20.92 14.21
CA LEU A 427 6.73 21.03 15.68
C LEU A 427 7.75 20.07 16.30
N SER A 428 8.19 19.02 15.58
CA SER A 428 9.27 18.12 16.03
C SER A 428 10.70 18.64 15.80
N ILE A 429 10.84 19.82 15.19
CA ILE A 429 12.15 20.41 14.87
C ILE A 429 12.81 20.98 16.12
N GLN A 430 12.03 21.67 16.96
CA GLN A 430 12.47 22.18 18.25
C GLN A 430 11.62 21.62 19.38
N ASP A 431 12.30 21.20 20.44
CA ASP A 431 11.69 20.68 21.67
C ASP A 431 11.40 21.82 22.66
N THR A 432 10.28 22.51 22.43
CA THR A 432 9.80 23.58 23.33
C THR A 432 8.48 23.19 23.99
N LYS A 433 8.20 23.79 25.15
CA LYS A 433 6.93 23.59 25.85
C LYS A 433 5.72 23.93 24.95
N ASN A 434 5.80 25.04 24.22
CA ASN A 434 4.75 25.49 23.31
C ASN A 434 4.53 24.48 22.16
N ASN A 435 5.61 23.95 21.58
CA ASN A 435 5.50 22.95 20.51
C ASN A 435 4.88 21.65 21.01
N ARG A 436 5.23 21.24 22.23
CA ARG A 436 4.63 20.08 22.88
C ARG A 436 3.13 20.28 23.13
N GLU A 437 2.72 21.43 23.67
CA GLU A 437 1.30 21.76 23.88
C GLU A 437 0.52 21.80 22.56
N ALA A 438 1.12 22.35 21.50
CA ALA A 438 0.54 22.34 20.17
C ALA A 438 0.37 20.92 19.60
N LEU A 439 1.37 20.04 19.78
CA LEU A 439 1.25 18.63 19.41
C LEU A 439 0.12 17.92 20.16
N LEU A 440 0.00 18.13 21.47
CA LEU A 440 -1.07 17.53 22.28
C LEU A 440 -2.46 17.97 21.79
N LYS A 441 -2.63 19.23 21.38
CA LYS A 441 -3.87 19.70 20.75
C LYS A 441 -4.16 18.95 19.45
N LEU A 442 -3.16 18.75 18.60
CA LEU A 442 -3.29 18.08 17.31
C LEU A 442 -3.57 16.57 17.39
N LEU A 443 -3.33 15.93 18.55
CA LEU A 443 -3.76 14.54 18.77
C LEU A 443 -5.28 14.38 18.76
N ASN A 444 -6.03 15.45 19.00
CA ASN A 444 -7.49 15.51 18.97
C ASN A 444 -8.03 16.08 17.64
N ASP A 445 -7.20 16.20 16.60
CA ASP A 445 -7.64 16.71 15.30
C ASP A 445 -8.71 15.82 14.67
N LYS A 446 -9.71 16.43 14.03
CA LYS A 446 -10.78 15.73 13.30
C LYS A 446 -10.28 14.80 12.20
N HIS A 447 -9.09 15.06 11.65
CA HIS A 447 -8.55 14.33 10.51
C HIS A 447 -7.36 13.47 10.93
N PHE A 448 -7.48 12.15 10.74
CA PHE A 448 -6.49 11.17 11.18
C PHE A 448 -5.06 11.43 10.66
N ASN A 449 -4.87 11.91 9.41
CA ASN A 449 -3.54 12.28 8.91
C ASN A 449 -2.81 13.30 9.80
N VAL A 450 -3.54 14.25 10.41
CA VAL A 450 -2.95 15.25 11.32
C VAL A 450 -2.52 14.57 12.62
N VAL A 451 -3.40 13.73 13.19
CA VAL A 451 -3.12 12.93 14.39
C VAL A 451 -1.89 12.03 14.18
N CYS A 452 -1.81 11.34 13.04
CA CYS A 452 -0.66 10.52 12.65
C CYS A 452 0.64 11.32 12.61
N MET A 453 0.62 12.54 12.05
CA MET A 453 1.82 13.39 12.02
C MET A 453 2.18 13.94 13.40
N ALA A 454 1.19 14.23 14.25
CA ALA A 454 1.44 14.61 15.64
C ALA A 454 2.11 13.46 16.42
N LEU A 455 1.61 12.23 16.31
CA LEU A 455 2.22 11.03 16.89
C LEU A 455 3.64 10.78 16.37
N TYR A 456 3.84 10.92 15.05
CA TYR A 456 5.17 10.83 14.44
C TYR A 456 6.13 11.86 15.06
N SER A 457 5.70 13.10 15.19
CA SER A 457 6.48 14.19 15.78
C SER A 457 6.81 13.96 17.25
N MET A 458 5.85 13.48 18.04
CA MET A 458 6.08 13.12 19.45
C MET A 458 7.11 12.00 19.59
N GLY A 459 6.99 10.95 18.77
CA GLY A 459 7.98 9.87 18.74
C GLY A 459 9.38 10.38 18.39
N LYS A 460 9.48 11.33 17.45
CA LYS A 460 10.75 11.94 17.05
C LYS A 460 11.38 12.81 18.15
N LEU A 461 10.57 13.48 18.98
CA LEU A 461 11.06 14.23 20.14
C LEU A 461 11.60 13.32 21.26
N GLY A 462 11.23 12.02 21.28
CA GLY A 462 11.84 11.02 22.16
C GLY A 462 11.53 11.19 23.64
N LYS A 463 10.47 11.94 24.00
CA LYS A 463 10.11 12.24 25.39
C LYS A 463 9.37 11.08 26.05
N LYS A 464 10.09 10.29 26.86
CA LYS A 464 9.52 9.14 27.61
C LYS A 464 8.26 9.47 28.42
N GLY A 465 8.13 10.70 28.91
CA GLY A 465 6.93 11.16 29.63
C GLY A 465 5.63 11.12 28.79
N GLU A 466 5.72 11.01 27.47
CA GLU A 466 4.56 10.91 26.57
C GLU A 466 4.02 9.49 26.41
N ILE A 467 4.74 8.47 26.91
CA ILE A 467 4.33 7.07 26.77
C ILE A 467 2.89 6.82 27.24
N PRO A 468 2.44 7.31 28.42
CA PRO A 468 1.06 7.10 28.86
C PRO A 468 0.02 7.69 27.90
N ILE A 469 0.29 8.85 27.33
CA ILE A 469 -0.61 9.54 26.38
C ILE A 469 -0.74 8.72 25.09
N VAL A 470 0.38 8.23 24.56
CA VAL A 470 0.38 7.42 23.33
C VAL A 470 -0.26 6.05 23.56
N LEU A 471 -0.07 5.44 24.75
CA LEU A 471 -0.77 4.21 25.14
C LEU A 471 -2.29 4.43 25.20
N ASP A 472 -2.75 5.54 25.77
CA ASP A 472 -4.17 5.88 25.84
C ASP A 472 -4.79 6.00 24.44
N ILE A 473 -4.09 6.64 23.50
CA ILE A 473 -4.54 6.75 22.09
C ILE A 473 -4.69 5.36 21.45
N ILE A 474 -3.78 4.42 21.71
CA ILE A 474 -3.91 3.06 21.18
C ILE A 474 -5.13 2.36 21.79
N LYS A 475 -5.42 2.57 23.08
CA LYS A 475 -6.56 1.96 23.77
C LYS A 475 -7.89 2.52 23.28
N THR A 476 -7.98 3.83 23.04
CA THR A 476 -9.24 4.52 22.77
C THR A 476 -9.55 4.71 21.27
N SER A 477 -8.53 4.84 20.42
CA SER A 477 -8.74 5.10 18.99
C SER A 477 -9.40 3.92 18.29
N ARG A 478 -10.37 4.20 17.43
CA ARG A 478 -10.98 3.22 16.51
C ARG A 478 -10.35 3.24 15.11
N ASN A 479 -9.34 4.07 14.88
CA ASN A 479 -8.66 4.15 13.60
C ASN A 479 -7.34 3.37 13.66
N TRP A 480 -7.26 2.27 12.93
CA TRP A 480 -6.08 1.38 12.94
C TRP A 480 -4.80 2.11 12.48
N TYR A 481 -4.92 3.06 11.54
CA TYR A 481 -3.78 3.79 11.01
C TYR A 481 -3.20 4.76 12.05
N VAL A 482 -4.06 5.39 12.86
CA VAL A 482 -3.65 6.16 14.04
C VAL A 482 -2.93 5.25 15.04
N GLN A 483 -3.48 4.07 15.35
CA GLN A 483 -2.83 3.13 16.27
C GLN A 483 -1.48 2.63 15.74
N TRP A 484 -1.34 2.44 14.43
CA TRP A 484 -0.07 2.07 13.80
C TRP A 484 1.00 3.16 13.99
N TYR A 485 0.63 4.44 13.82
CA TYR A 485 1.52 5.57 14.10
C TYR A 485 1.85 5.69 15.59
N ALA A 486 0.87 5.46 16.45
CA ALA A 486 1.05 5.51 17.90
C ALA A 486 2.00 4.41 18.37
N TYR A 487 1.88 3.18 17.86
CA TYR A 487 2.80 2.10 18.20
C TYR A 487 4.24 2.43 17.78
N LYS A 488 4.43 2.96 16.58
CA LYS A 488 5.75 3.42 16.12
C LYS A 488 6.30 4.55 16.99
N ALA A 489 5.46 5.48 17.41
CA ALA A 489 5.83 6.53 18.34
C ALA A 489 6.30 5.93 19.67
N LEU A 490 5.57 4.97 20.26
CA LEU A 490 5.99 4.26 21.48
C LEU A 490 7.37 3.63 21.35
N ARG A 491 7.64 2.94 20.24
CA ARG A 491 8.96 2.34 19.99
C ARG A 491 10.07 3.40 19.95
N ASN A 492 9.81 4.56 19.33
CA ASN A 492 10.76 5.67 19.28
C ASN A 492 10.95 6.35 20.64
N LEU A 493 9.93 6.35 21.50
CA LEU A 493 10.02 6.79 22.89
C LEU A 493 10.79 5.79 23.79
N GLY A 494 11.18 4.63 23.26
CA GLY A 494 11.90 3.59 23.98
C GLY A 494 11.00 2.64 24.78
N TRP A 495 9.68 2.68 24.56
CA TRP A 495 8.76 1.72 25.15
C TRP A 495 8.93 0.32 24.52
N GLN A 496 8.79 -0.71 25.35
CA GLN A 496 8.87 -2.11 24.95
C GLN A 496 7.62 -2.86 25.40
N GLN A 497 7.29 -3.93 24.67
CA GLN A 497 6.16 -4.79 25.03
C GLN A 497 6.36 -5.40 26.41
N GLU A 498 5.41 -5.13 27.29
CA GLU A 498 5.32 -5.65 28.65
C GLU A 498 3.87 -6.06 28.93
N ILE A 499 3.69 -6.87 29.96
CA ILE A 499 2.35 -7.26 30.40
C ILE A 499 1.73 -6.04 31.06
N LEU A 500 0.66 -5.54 30.47
CA LEU A 500 -0.13 -4.42 30.96
C LEU A 500 -1.14 -4.99 31.97
N ASN A 501 -0.95 -4.67 33.25
CA ASN A 501 -1.89 -5.00 34.32
C ASN A 501 -3.11 -4.08 34.31
#